data_AF-A0A1I8B9V9-F1
#
_entry.id   AF-A0A1I8B9V9-F1
#
_cell.length_a   1.000
_cell.length_b   1.000
_cell.length_c   1.000
_cell.angle_alpha   90.00
_cell.angle_beta   90.00
_cell.angle_gamma   90.00
#
_symmetry.space_group_name_H-M   'P 1'
#
loop_
_entity.id
_entity.type
_entity.pdbx_description
1 polymer ?
#
loop_
_entity_poly.entity_id
_entity_poly.type
_entity_poly.pdbx_seq_one_letter_code
_entity_poly.pdbx_strand_id
1 'polypeptide(L)'
;MSSYIISPAFKGLPCQVCGQQAHGKRFEVVCCLPCAAFFRRYNAMKVKRKCQRENKCESLGFEVLKKCKACRFRKCCNIGMKMSKEEKVLEDKGEGFLDKFMEAYEEYFISQQKLFFKIYPERCNHQSPFFIPENQEILNCFEINCKPAMLTMLNSSIKEFKGLETQEKVLKD
;
A
#
# COMPACT_ATOMS: atom_id res chain seq x y z
N MET A 1 11.29 4.74 18.11
CA MET A 1 10.02 5.49 18.14
C MET A 1 10.01 6.39 16.92
N SER A 2 9.01 6.28 16.03
CA SER A 2 8.97 7.05 14.78
C SER A 2 8.75 8.54 15.10
N SER A 3 9.82 9.34 15.02
CA SER A 3 9.80 10.79 15.23
C SER A 3 9.23 11.47 13.99
N TYR A 4 7.91 11.55 13.88
CA TYR A 4 7.29 12.39 12.87
C TYR A 4 7.69 13.84 13.12
N ILE A 5 8.39 14.45 12.16
CA ILE A 5 8.74 15.87 12.22
C ILE A 5 7.44 16.67 12.16
N ILE A 6 7.12 17.37 13.24
CA ILE A 6 5.98 18.29 13.29
C ILE A 6 6.45 19.61 12.71
N SER A 7 5.79 20.07 11.64
CA SER A 7 6.04 21.40 11.08
C SER A 7 5.83 22.47 12.17
N PRO A 8 6.71 23.49 12.29
CA PRO A 8 6.58 24.56 13.27
C PRO A 8 5.20 25.23 13.28
N ALA A 9 4.57 25.34 12.10
CA ALA A 9 3.23 25.91 11.94
C ALA A 9 2.12 25.16 12.68
N PHE A 10 2.36 23.89 13.05
CA PHE A 10 1.38 23.05 13.74
C PHE A 10 1.82 22.61 15.13
N LYS A 11 3.00 23.01 15.59
CA LYS A 11 3.51 22.68 16.93
C LYS A 11 2.58 23.27 18.00
N GLY A 12 2.14 22.46 18.96
CA GLY A 12 1.20 22.88 20.01
C GLY A 12 -0.27 22.98 19.57
N LEU A 13 -0.59 22.89 18.28
CA LEU A 13 -1.98 22.89 17.82
C LEU A 13 -2.66 21.56 18.15
N PRO A 14 -3.84 21.57 18.79
CA PRO A 14 -4.59 20.37 19.10
C PRO A 14 -5.35 19.84 17.88
N CYS A 15 -5.44 18.53 17.76
CA CYS A 15 -6.27 17.84 16.78
C CYS A 15 -7.75 18.12 17.08
N GLN A 16 -8.48 18.63 16.09
CA GLN A 16 -9.90 19.01 16.27
C GLN A 16 -10.84 17.80 16.48
N VAL A 17 -10.35 16.56 16.30
CA VAL A 17 -11.09 15.32 16.61
C VAL A 17 -10.84 14.83 18.05
N CYS A 18 -9.57 14.84 18.50
CA CYS A 18 -9.15 14.13 19.71
C CYS A 18 -8.38 14.95 20.75
N GLY A 19 -8.03 16.20 20.44
CA GLY A 19 -7.24 17.06 21.30
C GLY A 19 -5.73 16.78 21.33
N GLN A 20 -5.27 15.62 20.84
CA GLN A 20 -3.82 15.32 20.77
C GLN A 20 -3.08 16.21 19.77
N GLN A 21 -1.77 16.31 19.88
CA GLN A 21 -0.90 17.09 18.97
C GLN A 21 -1.23 16.84 17.48
N ALA A 22 -1.62 17.92 16.79
CA ALA A 22 -1.87 17.89 15.37
C ALA A 22 -0.54 17.83 14.59
N HIS A 23 -0.60 17.26 13.39
CA HIS A 23 0.57 17.08 12.52
C HIS A 23 0.37 17.78 11.17
N GLY A 24 -0.60 18.70 11.07
CA GLY A 24 -0.98 19.36 9.82
C GLY A 24 -2.49 19.34 9.55
N LYS A 25 -2.87 20.03 8.47
CA LYS A 25 -4.22 20.01 7.89
C LYS A 25 -4.37 18.77 7.00
N ARG A 26 -5.42 17.96 7.22
CA ARG A 26 -5.78 16.79 6.39
C ARG A 26 -7.30 16.70 6.31
N PHE A 27 -7.84 16.34 5.15
CA PHE A 27 -9.29 16.33 4.91
C PHE A 27 -9.93 17.66 5.34
N GLU A 28 -9.32 18.79 4.97
CA GLU A 28 -9.75 20.14 5.35
C GLU A 28 -9.66 20.55 6.83
N VAL A 29 -9.15 19.69 7.72
CA VAL A 29 -9.19 19.92 9.18
C VAL A 29 -7.81 19.74 9.83
N VAL A 30 -7.49 20.55 10.84
CA VAL A 30 -6.25 20.39 11.62
C VAL A 30 -6.36 19.16 12.51
N CYS A 31 -5.56 18.12 12.22
CA CYS A 31 -5.68 16.85 12.92
C CYS A 31 -4.35 16.09 13.07
N CYS A 32 -4.37 15.09 13.96
CA CYS A 32 -3.29 14.14 14.11
C CYS A 32 -3.36 13.03 13.04
N LEU A 33 -2.21 12.42 12.74
CA LEU A 33 -2.11 11.30 11.78
C LEU A 33 -3.08 10.14 12.09
N PRO A 34 -3.25 9.70 13.35
CA PRO A 34 -4.22 8.65 13.67
C PRO A 34 -5.67 8.99 13.34
N CYS A 35 -6.11 10.24 13.53
CA CYS A 35 -7.46 10.67 13.21
C CYS A 35 -7.69 10.76 11.70
N ALA A 36 -6.71 11.27 10.95
CA ALA A 36 -6.74 11.27 9.49
C ALA A 36 -6.82 9.84 8.92
N ALA A 37 -5.96 8.93 9.40
CA ALA A 37 -5.98 7.53 8.97
C ALA A 37 -7.26 6.79 9.41
N PHE A 38 -7.85 7.17 10.54
CA PHE A 38 -9.15 6.65 10.96
C PHE A 38 -10.28 7.12 10.03
N PHE A 39 -10.33 8.42 9.71
CA PHE A 39 -11.36 8.99 8.84
C PHE A 39 -11.37 8.31 7.47
N ARG A 40 -10.20 8.23 6.80
CA ARG A 40 -10.03 7.55 5.51
C ARG A 40 -10.51 6.11 5.55
N ARG A 41 -10.02 5.32 6.53
CA ARG A 41 -10.40 3.90 6.66
C ARG A 41 -11.88 3.72 6.93
N TYR A 42 -12.44 4.51 7.85
CA TYR A 42 -13.86 4.39 8.18
C TYR A 42 -14.74 4.85 7.02
N ASN A 43 -14.34 5.86 6.24
CA ASN A 43 -15.06 6.27 5.04
C ASN A 43 -15.13 5.14 4.00
N ALA A 44 -14.03 4.42 3.76
CA ALA A 44 -13.95 3.32 2.80
C ALA A 44 -14.63 2.00 3.24
N MET A 45 -15.00 1.86 4.52
CA MET A 45 -15.69 0.64 4.97
C MET A 45 -17.07 0.48 4.33
N LYS A 46 -17.32 -0.65 3.65
CA LYS A 46 -18.64 -1.01 3.09
C LYS A 46 -19.73 -1.15 4.16
N VAL A 47 -19.38 -1.72 5.31
CA VAL A 47 -20.31 -1.94 6.44
C VAL A 47 -19.95 -1.02 7.60
N LYS A 48 -20.84 -0.06 7.91
CA LYS A 48 -20.66 0.88 9.03
C LYS A 48 -21.20 0.27 10.32
N ARG A 49 -20.44 0.38 11.41
CA ARG A 49 -20.93 -0.03 12.73
C ARG A 49 -21.93 1.00 13.26
N LYS A 50 -23.00 0.55 13.92
CA LYS A 50 -23.93 1.42 14.65
C LYS A 50 -23.39 1.77 16.03
N CYS A 51 -23.77 2.93 16.55
CA CYS A 51 -23.50 3.29 17.94
C CYS A 51 -24.42 2.49 18.88
N GLN A 52 -23.89 2.00 20.00
CA GLN A 52 -24.66 1.31 21.05
C GLN A 52 -25.14 2.25 22.18
N ARG A 53 -24.88 3.56 22.08
CA ARG A 53 -25.20 4.56 23.10
C ARG A 53 -25.90 5.77 22.49
N GLU A 54 -26.82 5.51 21.56
CA GLU A 54 -27.70 6.54 20.97
C GLU A 54 -26.94 7.77 20.44
N ASN A 55 -25.74 7.57 19.87
CA ASN A 55 -24.92 8.65 19.33
C ASN A 55 -24.43 9.69 20.36
N LYS A 56 -24.50 9.41 21.66
CA LYS A 56 -24.11 10.33 22.75
C LYS A 56 -22.65 10.16 23.22
N CYS A 57 -21.80 9.42 22.50
CA CYS A 57 -20.43 9.16 22.97
C CYS A 57 -19.49 10.38 22.95
N GLU A 58 -19.87 11.47 22.28
CA GLU A 58 -19.02 12.67 22.16
C GLU A 58 -18.95 13.46 23.47
N SER A 59 -20.04 13.53 24.23
CA SER A 59 -20.10 14.22 25.54
C SER A 59 -19.39 13.45 26.66
N LEU A 60 -18.98 12.20 26.42
CA LEU A 60 -18.37 11.31 27.41
C LEU A 60 -16.83 11.33 27.40
N GLY A 61 -16.23 12.28 26.66
CA GLY A 61 -14.79 12.43 26.53
C GLY A 61 -14.16 11.51 25.46
N PHE A 62 -12.91 11.80 25.12
CA PHE A 62 -12.23 11.15 23.99
C PHE A 62 -11.99 9.64 24.19
N GLU A 63 -11.75 9.20 25.43
CA GLU A 63 -11.54 7.78 25.76
C GLU A 63 -12.75 6.90 25.43
N VAL A 64 -13.95 7.46 25.56
CA VAL A 64 -15.20 6.79 25.16
C VAL A 64 -15.43 6.96 23.66
N LEU A 65 -15.23 8.17 23.14
CA LEU A 65 -15.40 8.47 21.72
C LEU A 65 -14.53 7.57 20.82
N LYS A 66 -13.27 7.33 21.21
CA LYS A 66 -12.33 6.51 20.42
C LYS A 66 -12.75 5.05 20.30
N LYS A 67 -13.49 4.52 21.28
CA LYS A 67 -14.02 3.14 21.28
C LYS A 67 -15.21 3.01 20.32
N CYS A 68 -16.02 4.06 20.18
CA CYS A 68 -17.16 4.07 19.29
C CYS A 68 -16.79 4.64 17.90
N LYS A 69 -16.44 3.75 16.95
CA LYS A 69 -16.07 4.16 15.58
C LYS A 69 -17.17 5.01 14.90
N ALA A 70 -18.44 4.70 15.14
CA ALA A 70 -19.57 5.47 14.58
C ALA A 70 -19.56 6.93 15.05
N CYS A 71 -19.44 7.15 16.36
CA CYS A 71 -19.43 8.49 16.93
C CYS A 71 -18.14 9.24 16.59
N ARG A 72 -16.98 8.57 16.59
CA ARG A 72 -15.72 9.18 16.17
C ARG A 72 -15.78 9.66 14.71
N PHE A 73 -16.36 8.86 13.82
CA PHE A 73 -16.53 9.26 12.42
C PHE A 73 -17.52 10.42 12.28
N ARG A 74 -18.65 10.38 12.99
CA ARG A 74 -19.58 11.52 13.03
C ARG A 74 -18.89 12.80 13.52
N LYS A 75 -18.06 12.74 14.57
CA LYS A 75 -17.25 13.88 15.02
C LYS A 75 -16.37 14.41 13.88
N CYS A 76 -15.71 13.54 13.13
CA CYS A 76 -14.89 13.93 11.97
C CYS A 76 -15.72 14.69 10.93
N CYS A 77 -16.90 14.19 10.58
CA CYS A 77 -17.79 14.88 9.63
C CYS A 77 -18.29 16.23 10.17
N ASN A 78 -18.68 16.28 11.45
CA ASN A 78 -19.22 17.48 12.09
C ASN A 78 -18.20 18.63 12.14
N ILE A 79 -16.91 18.33 12.28
CA ILE A 79 -15.84 19.33 12.24
C ILE A 79 -15.38 19.66 10.81
N GLY A 80 -16.05 19.11 9.79
CA GLY A 80 -15.82 19.45 8.39
C GLY A 80 -14.85 18.55 7.64
N MET A 81 -14.49 17.36 8.16
CA MET A 81 -13.67 16.44 7.37
C MET A 81 -14.40 15.98 6.11
N LYS A 82 -13.77 16.16 4.96
CA LYS A 82 -14.30 15.80 3.63
C LYS A 82 -13.23 15.05 2.84
N MET A 83 -13.66 14.01 2.12
CA MET A 83 -12.83 13.33 1.12
C MET A 83 -12.78 14.18 -0.15
N SER A 84 -11.59 14.61 -0.56
CA SER A 84 -11.40 15.28 -1.85
C SER A 84 -11.60 14.28 -3.02
N LYS A 85 -11.74 14.78 -4.25
CA LYS A 85 -11.88 13.90 -5.43
C LYS A 85 -10.62 13.07 -5.64
N GLU A 86 -9.45 13.64 -5.37
CA GLU A 86 -8.14 12.99 -5.49
C GLU A 86 -7.97 11.89 -4.43
N GLU A 87 -8.51 12.09 -3.22
CA GLU A 87 -8.43 11.10 -2.13
C GLU A 87 -9.43 9.95 -2.29
N LYS A 88 -10.52 10.15 -3.06
CA LYS A 88 -11.50 9.10 -3.42
C LYS A 88 -10.91 8.05 -4.39
N VAL A 89 -9.83 8.38 -5.09
CA VAL A 89 -9.15 7.45 -6.03
C VAL A 89 -8.57 6.23 -5.29
N LEU A 90 -8.41 6.29 -3.96
CA LEU A 90 -7.99 5.13 -3.15
C LEU A 90 -9.11 4.10 -2.89
N GLU A 91 -10.32 4.32 -3.40
CA GLU A 91 -11.40 3.31 -3.42
C GLU A 91 -11.45 2.48 -4.71
N ASP A 92 -10.47 2.62 -5.62
CA ASP A 92 -10.51 1.85 -6.85
C ASP A 92 -10.11 0.38 -6.65
N LYS A 93 -10.84 -0.44 -7.40
CA LYS A 93 -10.90 -1.89 -7.33
C LYS A 93 -9.55 -2.48 -7.73
N GLY A 94 -9.34 -3.79 -7.61
CA GLY A 94 -8.12 -4.45 -8.13
C GLY A 94 -7.85 -4.28 -9.64
N GLU A 95 -8.59 -3.42 -10.32
CA GLU A 95 -8.38 -2.95 -11.68
C GLU A 95 -7.29 -1.86 -11.64
N GLY A 96 -6.11 -2.14 -12.20
CA GLY A 96 -4.95 -1.24 -12.15
C GLY A 96 -3.85 -1.62 -11.16
N PHE A 97 -4.11 -2.46 -10.13
CA PHE A 97 -3.01 -3.02 -9.33
C PHE A 97 -2.23 -4.05 -10.13
N LEU A 98 -2.94 -4.96 -10.82
CA LEU A 98 -2.32 -5.94 -11.70
C LEU A 98 -1.54 -5.24 -12.82
N ASP A 99 -2.11 -4.21 -13.44
CA ASP A 99 -1.43 -3.47 -14.51
C ASP A 99 -0.16 -2.77 -14.01
N LYS A 100 -0.24 -2.07 -12.86
CA LYS A 100 0.94 -1.44 -12.22
C LYS A 100 1.97 -2.45 -11.74
N PHE A 101 1.53 -3.62 -11.30
CA PHE A 101 2.42 -4.70 -10.90
C PHE A 101 3.15 -5.28 -12.11
N MET A 102 2.43 -5.49 -13.23
CA MET A 102 3.01 -5.97 -14.48
C MET A 102 4.00 -4.94 -15.05
N GLU A 103 3.65 -3.65 -15.08
CA GLU A 103 4.56 -2.56 -15.47
C GLU A 103 5.84 -2.56 -14.61
N ALA A 104 5.71 -2.60 -13.29
CA ALA A 104 6.86 -2.63 -12.38
C ALA A 104 7.72 -3.90 -12.55
N TYR A 105 7.09 -5.04 -12.86
CA TYR A 105 7.79 -6.28 -13.12
C TYR A 105 8.56 -6.26 -14.44
N GLU A 106 7.97 -5.71 -15.50
CA GLU A 106 8.64 -5.49 -16.79
C GLU A 106 9.84 -4.54 -16.65
N GLU A 107 9.68 -3.43 -15.92
CA GLU A 107 10.79 -2.51 -15.64
C GLU A 107 11.92 -3.18 -14.84
N TYR A 108 11.57 -3.99 -13.84
CA TYR A 108 12.54 -4.78 -13.09
C TYR A 108 13.30 -5.75 -13.99
N PHE A 109 12.59 -6.48 -14.85
CA PHE A 109 13.17 -7.42 -15.80
C PHE A 109 14.14 -6.73 -16.78
N ILE A 110 13.72 -5.60 -17.38
CA ILE A 110 14.56 -4.79 -18.26
C ILE A 110 15.81 -4.28 -17.51
N SER A 111 15.65 -3.86 -16.25
CA SER A 111 16.76 -3.37 -15.43
C SER A 111 17.77 -4.47 -15.11
N GLN A 112 17.31 -5.69 -14.82
CA GLN A 112 18.18 -6.85 -14.61
C GLN A 112 18.94 -7.21 -15.89
N GLN A 113 18.28 -7.19 -17.06
CA GLN A 113 18.94 -7.43 -18.34
C GLN A 113 20.01 -6.37 -18.65
N LYS A 114 19.68 -5.08 -18.45
CA LYS A 114 20.66 -3.99 -18.63
C LYS A 114 21.87 -4.16 -17.72
N LEU A 115 21.66 -4.54 -16.47
CA LEU A 115 22.75 -4.80 -15.53
C LEU A 115 23.60 -6.00 -15.98
N PHE A 116 22.97 -7.09 -16.42
CA PHE A 116 23.65 -8.27 -16.93
C PHE A 116 24.55 -7.93 -18.11
N PHE A 117 24.05 -7.25 -19.15
CA PHE A 117 24.85 -6.86 -20.31
C PHE A 117 25.87 -5.74 -20.01
N LYS A 118 25.65 -4.94 -18.95
CA LYS A 118 26.67 -4.01 -18.47
C LYS A 118 27.85 -4.72 -17.81
N ILE A 119 27.61 -5.86 -17.16
CA ILE A 119 28.65 -6.69 -16.54
C ILE A 119 29.33 -7.60 -17.58
N TYR A 120 28.57 -8.08 -18.57
CA TYR A 120 29.02 -8.98 -19.63
C TYR A 120 28.79 -8.37 -21.03
N PRO A 121 29.49 -7.29 -21.38
CA PRO A 121 29.27 -6.55 -22.64
C PRO A 121 29.55 -7.40 -23.89
N GLU A 122 30.44 -8.39 -23.79
CA GLU A 122 30.78 -9.33 -24.87
C GLU A 122 29.59 -10.22 -25.29
N ARG A 123 28.57 -10.35 -24.44
CA ARG A 123 27.38 -11.15 -24.70
C ARG A 123 26.24 -10.36 -25.35
N CYS A 124 26.44 -9.06 -25.62
CA CYS A 124 25.43 -8.21 -26.24
C CYS A 124 25.45 -8.37 -27.77
N ASN A 125 24.40 -8.97 -28.35
CA ASN A 125 24.24 -9.04 -29.81
C ASN A 125 23.37 -7.87 -30.31
N HIS A 126 23.92 -7.01 -31.16
CA HIS A 126 23.25 -5.79 -31.65
C HIS A 126 22.27 -6.04 -32.81
N GLN A 127 22.16 -7.27 -33.34
CA GLN A 127 21.34 -7.58 -34.51
C GLN A 127 19.95 -8.16 -34.19
N SER A 128 19.69 -8.59 -32.96
CA SER A 128 18.34 -8.97 -32.51
C SER A 128 18.21 -8.75 -31.00
N PRO A 129 17.33 -7.85 -30.53
CA PRO A 129 17.17 -7.61 -29.10
C PRO A 129 16.46 -8.74 -28.36
N PHE A 130 15.98 -9.77 -29.07
CA PHE A 130 15.37 -10.95 -28.45
C PHE A 130 15.79 -12.21 -29.18
N PHE A 131 16.18 -13.22 -28.38
CA PHE A 131 16.65 -14.55 -28.75
C PHE A 131 18.16 -14.68 -29.02
N ILE A 132 18.88 -15.13 -27.98
CA ILE A 132 20.24 -15.69 -28.08
C ILE A 132 20.08 -17.20 -27.79
N PRO A 133 20.12 -18.07 -28.80
CA PRO A 133 20.00 -19.52 -28.63
C PRO A 133 21.05 -20.09 -27.67
N GLU A 134 22.25 -19.51 -27.61
CA GLU A 134 23.35 -20.00 -26.76
C GLU A 134 23.19 -19.68 -25.26
N ASN A 135 22.29 -18.76 -24.88
CA ASN A 135 22.02 -18.42 -23.48
C ASN A 135 20.69 -19.03 -22.97
N GLN A 136 20.04 -19.87 -23.77
CA GLN A 136 18.74 -20.44 -23.43
C GLN A 136 18.81 -21.30 -22.17
N GLU A 137 19.91 -22.02 -21.95
CA GLU A 137 20.16 -22.78 -20.72
C GLU A 137 20.28 -21.86 -19.49
N ILE A 138 20.95 -20.72 -19.61
CA ILE A 138 21.17 -19.78 -18.50
C ILE A 138 19.87 -19.04 -18.14
N LEU A 139 19.10 -18.61 -19.15
CA LEU A 139 17.78 -18.01 -18.95
C LEU A 139 16.80 -19.02 -18.37
N ASN A 140 16.80 -20.26 -18.87
CA ASN A 140 16.02 -21.35 -18.29
C ASN A 140 16.41 -21.56 -16.83
N CYS A 141 17.70 -21.61 -16.49
CA CYS A 141 18.18 -21.73 -15.11
C CYS A 141 17.72 -20.55 -14.23
N PHE A 142 17.78 -19.31 -14.72
CA PHE A 142 17.30 -18.15 -13.96
C PHE A 142 15.79 -18.20 -13.74
N GLU A 143 15.02 -18.53 -14.78
CA GLU A 143 13.56 -18.65 -14.69
C GLU A 143 13.13 -19.80 -13.75
N ILE A 144 13.82 -20.94 -13.85
CA ILE A 144 13.66 -22.11 -12.99
C ILE A 144 13.86 -21.78 -11.52
N ASN A 145 14.83 -20.93 -11.19
CA ASN A 145 15.19 -20.65 -9.79
C ASN A 145 14.44 -19.44 -9.21
N CYS A 146 14.24 -18.39 -10.02
CA CYS A 146 13.67 -17.13 -9.55
C CYS A 146 12.13 -17.13 -9.55
N LYS A 147 11.47 -17.80 -10.51
CA LYS A 147 10.00 -17.85 -10.56
C LYS A 147 9.39 -18.53 -9.32
N PRO A 148 9.90 -19.69 -8.84
CA PRO A 148 9.36 -20.34 -7.65
C PRO A 148 9.59 -19.53 -6.35
N ALA A 149 10.77 -18.91 -6.21
CA ALA A 149 11.07 -18.07 -5.04
C ALA A 149 10.16 -16.83 -4.99
N MET A 150 9.91 -16.20 -6.14
CA MET A 150 9.03 -15.05 -6.25
C MET A 150 7.56 -15.43 -6.02
N LEU A 151 7.09 -16.54 -6.59
CA LEU A 151 5.75 -17.08 -6.34
C LEU A 151 5.53 -17.47 -4.87
N THR A 152 6.55 -18.03 -4.21
CA THR A 152 6.50 -18.34 -2.77
C THR A 152 6.35 -17.07 -1.93
N MET A 153 7.13 -16.02 -2.26
CA MET A 153 7.01 -14.72 -1.60
C MET A 153 5.60 -14.13 -1.80
N LEU A 154 5.06 -14.18 -3.03
CA LEU A 154 3.73 -13.67 -3.36
C LEU A 154 2.61 -14.46 -2.68
N ASN A 155 2.68 -15.79 -2.66
CA ASN A 155 1.73 -16.68 -1.95
C ASN A 155 1.67 -16.39 -0.45
N SER A 156 2.82 -16.01 0.15
CA SER A 156 2.90 -15.69 1.58
C SER A 156 2.38 -14.28 1.93
N SER A 157 2.41 -13.36 0.96
CA SER A 157 2.17 -11.93 1.18
C SER A 157 0.84 -11.42 0.63
N ILE A 158 0.27 -12.10 -0.37
CA ILE A 158 -0.92 -11.66 -1.12
C ILE A 158 -1.95 -12.78 -1.15
N LYS A 159 -3.18 -12.49 -0.68
CA LYS A 159 -4.24 -13.50 -0.49
C LYS A 159 -4.73 -14.08 -1.81
N GLU A 160 -4.72 -13.27 -2.86
CA GLU A 160 -5.19 -13.58 -4.20
C GLU A 160 -4.32 -14.63 -4.92
N PHE A 161 -3.05 -14.76 -4.52
CA PHE A 161 -2.13 -15.76 -5.05
C PHE A 161 -2.16 -17.06 -4.23
N LYS A 162 -2.84 -17.07 -3.08
CA LYS A 162 -2.87 -18.21 -2.16
C LYS A 162 -3.51 -19.45 -2.83
N GLY A 163 -2.68 -20.46 -3.09
CA GLY A 163 -3.11 -21.74 -3.65
C GLY A 163 -2.74 -21.95 -5.12
N LEU A 164 -2.06 -21.00 -5.76
CA LEU A 164 -1.40 -21.26 -7.04
C LEU A 164 -0.25 -22.24 -6.84
N GLU A 165 -0.23 -23.33 -7.62
CA GLU A 165 0.80 -24.35 -7.53
C GLU A 165 2.16 -23.81 -7.97
N THR A 166 3.14 -23.91 -7.08
CA THR A 166 4.57 -23.76 -7.42
C THR A 166 5.09 -25.11 -7.92
N GLN A 167 4.70 -25.56 -9.10
CA GLN A 167 5.42 -26.65 -9.76
C GLN A 167 6.71 -26.05 -10.34
N GLU A 168 7.94 -26.46 -10.01
CA GLU A 168 8.47 -27.62 -9.29
C GLU A 168 9.64 -27.14 -8.41
N LYS A 169 9.92 -27.85 -7.31
CA LYS A 169 11.23 -27.78 -6.66
C LYS A 169 12.26 -28.16 -7.72
N VAL A 170 13.04 -27.23 -8.26
CA VAL A 170 14.17 -27.68 -9.08
C VAL A 170 15.30 -28.13 -8.17
N LEU A 171 15.36 -29.45 -8.05
CA LEU A 171 16.42 -30.31 -7.52
C LEU A 171 16.43 -31.44 -8.54
N LYS A 172 17.45 -31.69 -9.36
CA LYS A 172 18.88 -32.00 -9.16
C LYS A 172 19.48 -32.06 -10.59
N ASP A 173 20.76 -31.86 -10.92
CA ASP A 173 22.04 -31.69 -10.22
C ASP A 173 22.83 -30.56 -10.92
#